data_AF-A0A6N8XYE7-F1
#
_entry.id   AF-A0A6N8XYE7-F1
#
_cell.length_a   1.000
_cell.length_b   1.000
_cell.length_c   1.000
_cell.angle_alpha   90.00
_cell.angle_beta   90.00
_cell.angle_gamma   90.00
#
_symmetry.space_group_name_H-M   'P 1'
#
loop_
_entity.id
_entity.type
_entity.pdbx_description
1 polymer ?
#
loop_
_entity_poly.entity_id
_entity_poly.type
_entity_poly.pdbx_seq_one_letter_code
_entity_poly.pdbx_strand_id
1 'polypeptide(L)'
;MAKKGNRIAPRSAPENVIGESAVEACRRLARRHDFERYLATLFAPRRRRPALWILLAFNAEIARTREIVSEAALGQIRLQWWREAVDTAVADGPVRQHEVAAPLAAALRAGGRGPALVNTRIDRRGRHHDAAPQAAQGAEG
;
A
#
# COMPACT_ATOMS: atom_id res chain seq x y z
N MET A 1 23.04 -40.73 8.87
CA MET A 1 23.18 -39.45 8.15
C MET A 1 21.90 -38.64 8.36
N ALA A 2 21.94 -37.54 9.12
CA ALA A 2 20.75 -36.74 9.47
C ALA A 2 20.78 -35.37 8.75
N LYS A 3 19.71 -35.06 8.01
CA LYS A 3 19.53 -33.77 7.31
C LYS A 3 19.38 -32.64 8.33
N LYS A 4 20.36 -31.72 8.35
CA LYS A 4 20.35 -30.53 9.20
C LYS A 4 19.27 -29.56 8.68
N GLY A 5 18.23 -29.34 9.48
CA GLY A 5 17.13 -28.44 9.19
C GLY A 5 17.63 -27.01 8.94
N ASN A 6 17.35 -26.49 7.75
CA ASN A 6 17.60 -25.11 7.37
C ASN A 6 16.65 -24.19 8.16
N ARG A 7 17.10 -23.66 9.30
CA ARG A 7 16.38 -22.64 10.06
C ARG A 7 16.54 -21.32 9.30
N ILE A 8 15.48 -20.87 8.63
CA ILE A 8 15.40 -19.52 8.07
C ILE A 8 15.50 -18.54 9.25
N ALA A 9 16.69 -17.99 9.48
CA ALA A 9 16.88 -16.93 10.45
C ALA A 9 16.04 -15.70 10.02
N PRO A 10 15.40 -14.96 10.95
CA PRO A 10 14.77 -13.71 10.59
C PRO A 10 15.85 -12.77 10.06
N ARG A 11 15.76 -12.44 8.76
CA ARG A 11 16.59 -11.42 8.10
C ARG A 11 16.55 -10.16 8.96
N SER A 12 17.70 -9.81 9.54
CA SER A 12 17.86 -8.64 10.42
C SER A 12 17.24 -7.43 9.74
N ALA A 13 16.23 -6.85 10.38
CA ALA A 13 15.59 -5.65 9.86
C ALA A 13 16.62 -4.51 9.88
N PRO A 14 16.75 -3.71 8.81
CA PRO A 14 17.61 -2.54 8.84
C PRO A 14 17.09 -1.59 9.93
N GLU A 15 17.94 -1.33 10.91
CA GLU A 15 17.68 -0.41 12.01
C GLU A 15 17.78 1.03 11.45
N ASN A 16 16.61 1.52 11.04
CA ASN A 16 16.18 2.92 11.07
C ASN A 16 16.94 3.98 10.23
N VAL A 17 16.36 4.33 9.06
CA VAL A 17 16.16 5.74 8.62
C VAL A 17 14.89 5.81 7.74
N ILE A 18 13.71 5.62 8.33
CA ILE A 18 12.49 6.18 7.72
C ILE A 18 12.20 7.41 8.57
N GLY A 19 12.18 8.60 7.98
CA GLY A 19 11.92 9.85 8.70
C GLY A 19 10.73 9.66 9.64
N GLU A 20 10.97 9.75 10.95
CA GLU A 20 10.00 9.40 11.99
C GLU A 20 8.70 10.20 11.84
N SER A 21 8.81 11.43 11.31
CA SER A 21 7.71 12.30 10.90
C SER A 21 6.86 11.74 9.75
N ALA A 22 7.45 11.09 8.75
CA ALA A 22 6.75 10.50 7.62
C ALA A 22 6.00 9.20 8.02
N VAL A 23 6.59 8.41 8.92
CA VAL A 23 5.91 7.23 9.50
C VAL A 23 4.71 7.66 10.35
N GLU A 24 4.85 8.71 11.17
CA GLU A 24 3.74 9.22 11.97
C GLU A 24 2.64 9.83 11.09
N ALA A 25 2.98 10.48 9.97
CA ALA A 25 2.00 10.90 8.97
C ALA A 25 1.19 9.71 8.44
N CYS A 26 1.88 8.62 8.05
CA CYS A 26 1.22 7.38 7.66
C CYS A 26 0.35 6.79 8.79
N ARG A 27 0.83 6.84 10.04
CA ARG A 27 0.05 6.40 11.21
C ARG A 27 -1.24 7.19 11.38
N ARG A 28 -1.19 8.51 11.26
CA ARG A 28 -2.37 9.39 11.34
C ARG A 28 -3.35 9.10 10.20
N LEU A 29 -2.86 8.91 8.98
CA LEU A 29 -3.69 8.54 7.83
C LEU A 29 -4.37 7.18 8.04
N ALA A 30 -3.62 6.17 8.47
CA ALA A 30 -4.16 4.85 8.77
C ALA A 30 -5.23 4.93 9.87
N ARG A 31 -4.97 5.67 10.96
CA ARG A 31 -5.94 5.85 12.05
C ARG A 31 -7.21 6.58 11.59
N ARG A 32 -7.07 7.55 10.68
CA ARG A 32 -8.20 8.36 10.18
C ARG A 32 -9.07 7.61 9.17
N HIS A 33 -8.46 6.83 8.28
CA HIS A 33 -9.15 6.25 7.12
C HIS A 33 -9.35 4.73 7.19
N ASP A 34 -8.69 4.03 8.12
CA ASP A 34 -8.83 2.59 8.32
C ASP A 34 -8.64 2.24 9.80
N PHE A 35 -9.53 2.78 10.65
CA PHE A 35 -9.39 2.72 12.11
C PHE A 35 -9.37 1.29 12.66
N GLU A 36 -10.22 0.41 12.15
CA GLU A 36 -10.29 -0.99 12.59
C GLU A 36 -8.98 -1.73 12.31
N ARG A 37 -8.44 -1.63 11.08
CA ARG A 37 -7.15 -2.25 10.78
C ARG A 37 -6.00 -1.56 11.49
N TYR A 38 -6.09 -0.25 11.75
CA TYR A 38 -5.14 0.46 12.60
C TYR A 38 -5.11 -0.14 14.02
N LEU A 39 -6.26 -0.37 14.66
CA LEU A 39 -6.32 -1.02 15.97
C LEU A 39 -5.67 -2.41 15.94
N ALA A 40 -5.92 -3.19 14.89
CA ALA A 40 -5.28 -4.51 14.71
C ALA A 40 -3.74 -4.43 14.71
N THR A 41 -3.16 -3.33 14.20
CA THR A 41 -1.69 -3.15 14.23
C THR A 41 -1.13 -3.03 15.65
N LEU A 42 -1.93 -2.61 16.62
CA LEU A 42 -1.49 -2.44 18.01
C LEU A 42 -1.16 -3.78 18.67
N PHE A 43 -1.73 -4.88 18.18
CA PHE A 43 -1.41 -6.24 18.62
C PHE A 43 -0.13 -6.80 17.97
N ALA A 44 0.39 -6.16 16.92
CA ALA A 44 1.65 -6.58 16.31
C ALA A 44 2.86 -6.14 17.15
N PRO A 45 4.02 -6.85 17.05
CA PRO A 45 5.26 -6.43 17.70
C PRO A 45 5.63 -4.99 17.33
N ARG A 46 6.05 -4.18 18.32
CA ARG A 46 6.34 -2.73 18.15
C ARG A 46 7.21 -2.44 16.92
N ARG A 47 8.27 -3.23 16.71
CA ARG A 47 9.20 -3.13 15.56
C ARG A 47 8.54 -3.30 14.18
N ARG A 48 7.37 -3.93 14.10
CA ARG A 48 6.65 -4.17 12.83
C ARG A 48 5.53 -3.16 12.56
N ARG A 49 5.11 -2.40 13.58
CA ARG A 49 3.99 -1.45 13.47
C ARG A 49 4.24 -0.35 12.43
N PRO A 50 5.44 0.27 12.33
CA PRO A 50 5.72 1.26 11.30
C PRO A 50 5.41 0.78 9.89
N ALA A 51 5.92 -0.40 9.52
CA ALA A 51 5.67 -0.99 8.21
C ALA A 51 4.18 -1.29 7.97
N LEU A 52 3.43 -1.66 9.01
CA LEU A 52 1.98 -1.85 8.89
C LEU A 52 1.25 -0.53 8.67
N TRP A 53 1.61 0.54 9.38
CA TRP A 53 0.99 1.85 9.20
C TRP A 53 1.23 2.42 7.81
N ILE A 54 2.43 2.28 7.26
CA ILE A 54 2.75 2.68 5.89
C ILE A 54 1.85 1.95 4.88
N LEU A 55 1.71 0.64 5.04
CA LEU A 55 0.86 -0.17 4.15
C LEU A 55 -0.62 0.16 4.28
N LEU A 56 -1.09 0.44 5.49
CA LEU A 56 -2.47 0.87 5.71
C LEU A 56 -2.73 2.27 5.13
N ALA A 57 -1.79 3.21 5.29
CA ALA A 57 -1.89 4.53 4.68
C ALA A 57 -1.94 4.45 3.15
N PHE A 58 -1.08 3.62 2.54
CA PHE A 58 -1.13 3.33 1.11
C PHE A 58 -2.48 2.72 0.69
N ASN A 59 -2.97 1.73 1.44
CA ASN A 59 -4.27 1.12 1.14
C ASN A 59 -5.41 2.13 1.21
N ALA A 60 -5.39 3.04 2.20
CA ALA A 60 -6.35 4.12 2.31
C ALA A 60 -6.25 5.08 1.11
N GLU A 61 -5.05 5.46 0.67
CA GLU A 61 -4.86 6.34 -0.50
C GLU A 61 -5.48 5.76 -1.77
N ILE A 62 -5.18 4.50 -2.09
CA ILE A 62 -5.74 3.85 -3.29
C ILE A 62 -7.24 3.57 -3.15
N ALA A 63 -7.74 3.38 -1.91
CA ALA A 63 -9.15 3.14 -1.67
C ALA A 63 -9.99 4.40 -1.93
N ARG A 64 -9.52 5.55 -1.42
CA ARG A 64 -10.15 6.88 -1.55
C ARG A 64 -10.12 7.44 -2.97
N THR A 65 -9.27 6.93 -3.86
CA THR A 65 -9.26 7.36 -5.27
C THR A 65 -10.68 7.41 -5.85
N ARG A 66 -11.53 6.41 -5.53
CA ARG A 66 -12.94 6.36 -5.99
C ARG A 66 -13.90 7.33 -5.31
N GLU A 67 -13.55 7.82 -4.13
CA GLU A 67 -14.37 8.79 -3.38
C GLU A 67 -14.09 10.22 -3.84
N ILE A 68 -12.90 10.47 -4.39
CA ILE A 68 -12.43 11.79 -4.78
C ILE A 68 -12.66 12.07 -6.27
N VAL A 69 -12.63 11.03 -7.11
CA VAL A 69 -12.82 11.19 -8.56
C VAL A 69 -14.15 10.59 -9.02
N SER A 70 -15.00 11.42 -9.60
CA SER A 70 -16.29 11.00 -10.15
C SER A 70 -16.15 10.34 -11.52
N GLU A 71 -15.11 10.69 -12.27
CA GLU A 71 -14.85 10.14 -13.60
C GLU A 71 -13.94 8.92 -13.55
N ALA A 72 -14.33 7.86 -14.24
CA ALA A 72 -13.58 6.61 -14.29
C ALA A 72 -12.15 6.81 -14.84
N ALA A 73 -11.99 7.64 -15.87
CA ALA A 73 -10.69 7.90 -16.46
C ALA A 73 -9.69 8.51 -15.46
N LEU A 74 -10.14 9.44 -14.61
CA LEU A 74 -9.28 10.10 -13.62
C LEU A 74 -8.82 9.14 -12.52
N GLY A 75 -9.67 8.21 -12.10
CA GLY A 75 -9.28 7.20 -11.12
C GLY A 75 -8.27 6.20 -11.67
N GLN A 76 -8.37 5.83 -12.94
CA GLN A 76 -7.36 5.00 -13.61
C GLN A 76 -6.00 5.72 -13.66
N ILE A 77 -5.96 7.01 -14.02
CA ILE A 77 -4.71 7.80 -14.03
C ILE A 77 -4.05 7.81 -12.64
N ARG A 78 -4.83 8.01 -11.57
CA ARG A 78 -4.30 8.00 -10.20
C ARG A 78 -3.78 6.62 -9.78
N LEU A 79 -4.46 5.54 -10.17
CA LEU A 79 -3.99 4.18 -9.88
C LEU A 79 -2.73 3.82 -10.68
N GLN A 80 -2.65 4.25 -11.94
CA GLN A 80 -1.46 4.10 -12.78
C GLN A 80 -0.27 4.87 -12.20
N TRP A 81 -0.50 6.09 -11.72
CA TRP A 81 0.52 6.87 -11.01
C TRP A 81 1.07 6.11 -9.79
N TRP A 82 0.21 5.44 -9.01
CA TRP A 82 0.63 4.63 -7.86
C TRP A 82 1.45 3.41 -8.27
N ARG A 83 1.08 2.77 -9.39
CA ARG A 83 1.83 1.63 -9.94
C ARG A 83 3.25 2.05 -10.33
N GLU A 84 3.38 3.15 -11.06
CA GLU A 84 4.68 3.72 -11.43
C GLU A 84 5.51 4.10 -10.20
N ALA A 85 4.88 4.68 -9.17
CA ALA A 85 5.57 5.02 -7.93
C ALA A 85 6.15 3.78 -7.23
N VAL A 86 5.42 2.67 -7.22
CA VAL A 86 5.87 1.39 -6.65
C VAL A 86 6.97 0.77 -7.51
N ASP A 87 6.79 0.72 -8.83
CA ASP A 87 7.75 0.12 -9.75
C ASP A 87 9.10 0.88 -9.71
N THR A 88 9.07 2.21 -9.72
CA THR A 88 10.27 3.05 -9.54
C THR A 88 10.93 2.83 -8.18
N ALA A 89 10.14 2.70 -7.10
CA ALA A 89 10.69 2.45 -5.78
C ALA A 89 11.46 1.12 -5.69
N VAL A 90 10.92 0.07 -6.33
CA VAL A 90 11.51 -1.27 -6.41
C VAL A 90 12.76 -1.29 -7.26
N ALA A 91 12.79 -0.53 -8.34
CA ALA A 91 13.96 -0.33 -9.20
C ALA A 91 15.02 0.61 -8.59
N ASP A 92 14.88 0.96 -7.31
CA ASP A 92 15.74 1.89 -6.57
C ASP A 92 15.88 3.29 -7.22
N GLY A 93 14.87 3.70 -7.99
CA GLY A 93 14.83 4.98 -8.70
C GLY A 93 14.38 6.18 -7.85
N PRO A 94 14.18 7.36 -8.45
CA PRO A 94 13.77 8.56 -7.73
C PRO A 94 12.35 8.42 -7.14
N VAL A 95 12.19 8.76 -5.86
CA VAL A 95 10.89 8.66 -5.18
C VAL A 95 10.06 9.91 -5.47
N ARG A 96 8.79 9.70 -5.88
CA ARG A 96 7.85 10.80 -6.12
C ARG A 96 7.50 11.54 -4.82
N GLN A 97 7.33 12.85 -4.91
CA GLN A 97 6.95 13.69 -3.76
C GLN A 97 5.50 13.40 -3.36
N HIS A 98 5.34 12.57 -2.32
CA HIS A 98 4.05 12.28 -1.71
C HIS A 98 4.28 11.72 -0.29
N GLU A 99 3.48 12.17 0.68
CA GLU A 99 3.67 11.86 2.11
C GLU A 99 3.64 10.35 2.41
N VAL A 100 2.92 9.56 1.61
CA VAL A 100 2.89 8.08 1.70
C VAL A 100 3.89 7.40 0.74
N ALA A 101 4.24 7.99 -0.41
CA ALA A 101 5.07 7.30 -1.39
C ALA A 101 6.53 7.18 -0.93
N ALA A 102 7.06 8.22 -0.28
CA ALA A 102 8.39 8.21 0.32
C ALA A 102 8.59 7.07 1.35
N PRO A 103 7.77 6.97 2.41
CA PRO A 103 7.92 5.89 3.38
C PRO A 103 7.58 4.52 2.80
N LEU A 104 6.66 4.43 1.81
CA LEU A 104 6.39 3.18 1.10
C LEU A 104 7.63 2.69 0.33
N ALA A 105 8.30 3.60 -0.40
CA ALA A 105 9.50 3.26 -1.15
C ALA A 105 10.62 2.76 -0.23
N ALA A 106 10.86 3.46 0.88
CA ALA A 106 11.82 3.02 1.89
C ALA A 106 11.48 1.64 2.46
N ALA A 107 10.20 1.37 2.74
CA ALA A 107 9.74 0.08 3.24
C ALA A 107 9.88 -1.07 2.22
N LEU A 108 9.68 -0.78 0.92
CA LEU A 108 9.88 -1.74 -0.17
C LEU A 108 11.37 -2.11 -0.33
N ARG A 109 12.26 -1.10 -0.32
CA ARG A 109 13.72 -1.29 -0.41
C ARG A 109 14.30 -2.05 0.77
N ALA A 110 13.76 -1.86 1.96
CA ALA A 110 14.13 -2.61 3.16
C ALA A 110 13.80 -4.12 3.07
N GLY A 111 13.16 -4.60 1.99
CA GLY A 111 12.91 -6.02 1.75
C GLY A 111 11.77 -6.62 2.58
N GLY A 112 10.92 -5.78 3.17
CA GLY A 112 9.89 -6.20 4.12
C GLY A 112 8.73 -6.99 3.52
N ARG A 113 8.36 -6.78 2.25
CA ARG A 113 7.28 -7.47 1.52
C ARG A 113 7.52 -7.42 0.01
N GLY A 114 7.13 -8.49 -0.71
CA GLY A 114 7.27 -8.58 -2.16
C GLY A 114 6.42 -7.52 -2.89
N PRO A 115 7.00 -6.72 -3.79
CA PRO A 115 6.29 -5.66 -4.51
C PRO A 115 5.09 -6.16 -5.33
N ALA A 116 5.11 -7.43 -5.74
CA ALA A 116 3.97 -8.11 -6.36
C ALA A 116 2.67 -8.02 -5.53
N LEU A 117 2.77 -8.10 -4.18
CA LEU A 117 1.60 -7.99 -3.30
C LEU A 117 1.04 -6.56 -3.27
N VAL A 118 1.90 -5.54 -3.39
CA VAL A 118 1.49 -4.14 -3.44
C VAL A 118 0.79 -3.85 -4.76
N ASN A 119 1.38 -4.26 -5.89
CA ASN A 119 0.78 -4.12 -7.21
C ASN A 119 -0.55 -4.88 -7.33
N THR A 120 -0.66 -6.08 -6.73
CA THR A 120 -1.93 -6.83 -6.69
C THR A 120 -3.07 -6.04 -6.04
N ARG A 121 -2.78 -5.20 -5.03
CA ARG A 121 -3.81 -4.35 -4.40
C ARG A 121 -4.28 -3.22 -5.31
N ILE A 122 -3.35 -2.63 -6.08
CA ILE A 122 -3.67 -1.62 -7.09
C ILE A 122 -4.55 -2.24 -8.17
N ASP A 123 -4.16 -3.40 -8.70
CA ASP A 123 -4.84 -4.09 -9.81
C ASP A 123 -6.26 -4.53 -9.43
N ARG A 124 -6.44 -5.04 -8.20
CA ARG A 124 -7.78 -5.34 -7.67
C ARG A 124 -8.68 -4.11 -7.65
N ARG A 125 -8.12 -2.93 -7.37
CA ARG A 125 -8.88 -1.68 -7.32
C ARG A 125 -9.20 -1.14 -8.73
N GLY A 126 -8.29 -1.33 -9.69
CA GLY A 126 -8.51 -1.00 -11.10
C GLY A 126 -9.70 -1.75 -11.71
N ARG A 127 -9.83 -3.06 -11.44
CA ARG A 127 -10.96 -3.87 -11.95
C ARG A 127 -12.34 -3.39 -11.51
N HIS A 128 -12.44 -2.68 -10.39
CA HIS A 128 -13.71 -2.08 -9.95
C HIS A 128 -14.02 -0.74 -10.63
N HIS A 129 -13.03 -0.16 -11.30
CA HIS A 129 -13.17 1.07 -12.06
C HIS A 129 -13.65 0.82 -13.49
N ASP A 130 -13.32 -0.34 -14.05
CA ASP A 130 -13.76 -0.78 -15.39
C ASP A 130 -15.22 -1.29 -15.39
N ALA A 131 -15.74 -1.65 -14.22
CA ALA A 131 -17.15 -1.97 -14.05
C ALA A 131 -17.97 -0.66 -14.01
N ALA A 132 -18.40 -0.18 -15.18
CA ALA A 132 -19.47 0.80 -15.27
C ALA A 132 -20.66 0.34 -14.39
N PRO A 133 -21.45 1.26 -13.79
CA PRO A 133 -22.76 0.86 -13.33
C PRO A 133 -23.49 0.30 -14.55
N GLN A 134 -23.87 -0.97 -14.52
CA GLN A 134 -24.87 -1.47 -15.44
C GLN A 134 -26.13 -0.64 -15.15
N ALA A 135 -26.30 0.45 -15.90
CA ALA A 135 -27.54 1.18 -15.93
C ALA A 135 -28.62 0.15 -16.24
N ALA A 136 -29.69 0.18 -15.45
CA ALA A 136 -30.87 -0.63 -15.62
C ALA A 136 -31.29 -0.62 -17.09
N GLN A 137 -30.93 -1.68 -17.82
CA GLN A 137 -31.50 -2.03 -19.11
C GLN A 137 -32.43 -3.20 -18.82
N GLY A 138 -33.73 -2.92 -18.84
CA GLY A 138 -34.77 -3.92 -18.62
C GLY A 138 -35.97 -3.41 -17.84
N ALA A 139 -36.55 -2.28 -18.25
CA ALA A 139 -37.93 -1.94 -17.92
C ALA A 139 -38.59 -1.33 -19.17
N GLU A 140 -38.68 -2.14 -20.22
CA GLU A 140 -39.71 -1.99 -21.24
C GLU A 140 -40.48 -3.31 -21.30
N GLY A 141 -41.80 -3.22 -21.15
CA GLY A 141 -42.76 -4.32 -21.06
C GLY A 141 -44.06 -3.85 -20.42
#